data_AF-R7QHH1-F1
#
_entry.id   AF-R7QHH1-F1
#
_cell.length_a   1.000
_cell.length_b   1.000
_cell.length_c   1.000
_cell.angle_alpha   90.00
_cell.angle_beta   90.00
_cell.angle_gamma   90.00
#
_symmetry.space_group_name_H-M   'P 1'
#
loop_
_entity.id
_entity.type
_entity.pdbx_description
1 polymer ?
#
loop_
_entity_poly.entity_id
_entity_poly.type
_entity_poly.pdbx_seq_one_letter_code
_entity_poly.pdbx_strand_id
1 'polypeptide(L)'
;MVPSVTSTLTQTGQRHENDPASLVIVCAPSALSKMMGSLHPAGALYEKPVNIRRARDAHATFVAMLRRKGALVRDVRDILIERIDWSIGDRIALENLAFTCLTYAFHYPAAEESDVEGKASIRSSPTSLPNKAEEYYISDQYKRKVIEEMGQQQLVDIIFTNPTVTVSPSARDTGFTASYHFDPLSNIMFVRDQQITTRKGIVMARLSSKQRQKEVDIMEFCFKKLGLNVIGRIPCPGRMEGGDFFPAGEKLSIIGTGPRSDLTAVKYLLKEDLLGTERVAIVKDQFERRQERMHLDTVFNLLSNDCCVMLEEMIGEKSPTRRLVDEYVYEGSRPADGADLGLEVGKYVLVRRNVEFSQYMQDRGYKIIPISGEEQLKYGCNVLNLGEGSIISIEKSTARRIASSPHFHGTVEFLDFSAVTSMYGGVHCASQVVLRGARSLDVSTKTREAAEILPLPATTFTDDGVSGSS
;
A
#
# COMPACT_ATOMS: atom_id res chain seq x y z
N MET A 1 15.08 21.93 21.81
CA MET A 1 13.66 21.53 21.93
C MET A 1 13.09 21.46 20.54
N VAL A 2 12.86 20.24 20.03
CA VAL A 2 12.29 20.00 18.70
C VAL A 2 10.77 20.24 18.80
N PRO A 3 10.12 20.94 17.87
CA PRO A 3 8.67 21.12 17.94
C PRO A 3 8.02 19.75 17.83
N SER A 4 7.27 19.33 18.85
CA SER A 4 6.47 18.13 18.74
C SER A 4 5.38 18.38 17.72
N VAL A 5 5.38 17.61 16.64
CA VAL A 5 4.24 17.51 15.73
C VAL A 5 3.16 16.68 16.45
N THR A 6 2.56 17.29 17.46
CA THR A 6 1.33 16.83 18.12
C THR A 6 0.26 17.92 18.03
N SER A 7 0.23 18.66 16.92
CA SER A 7 -0.95 19.44 16.51
C SER A 7 -1.85 18.55 15.65
N THR A 8 -2.81 17.89 16.31
CA THR A 8 -4.14 17.54 15.78
C THR A 8 -4.26 17.39 14.26
N LEU A 9 -3.78 16.27 13.70
CA LEU A 9 -4.42 15.68 12.51
C LEU A 9 -5.72 14.99 12.96
N THR A 10 -6.68 15.78 13.47
CA THR A 10 -7.99 15.29 13.93
C THR A 10 -8.98 15.06 12.79
N GLN A 11 -8.60 15.34 11.54
CA GLN A 11 -9.35 14.96 10.35
C GLN A 11 -8.51 14.01 9.49
N THR A 12 -8.51 12.74 9.84
CA THR A 12 -8.17 11.71 8.85
C THR A 12 -9.40 11.35 8.05
N GLY A 13 -9.29 11.39 6.73
CA GLY A 13 -10.35 10.95 5.85
C GLY A 13 -10.24 11.56 4.46
N GLN A 14 -11.00 11.00 3.53
CA GLN A 14 -11.15 11.54 2.18
C GLN A 14 -12.62 11.78 1.87
N ARG A 15 -12.90 12.89 1.17
CA ARG A 15 -14.24 13.22 0.69
C ARG A 15 -14.33 12.95 -0.81
N HIS A 16 -13.37 13.43 -1.59
CA HIS A 16 -13.37 13.21 -3.04
C HIS A 16 -11.97 12.87 -3.56
N GLU A 17 -11.85 11.97 -4.53
CA GLU A 17 -10.61 11.75 -5.30
C GLU A 17 -10.05 13.02 -5.98
N ASN A 18 -10.87 14.04 -6.21
CA ASN A 18 -10.50 15.29 -6.85
C ASN A 18 -10.17 16.41 -5.85
N ASP A 19 -10.25 16.13 -4.54
CA ASP A 19 -9.73 17.02 -3.52
C ASP A 19 -8.18 17.00 -3.54
N PRO A 20 -7.50 18.15 -3.32
CA PRO A 20 -6.04 18.25 -3.32
C PRO A 20 -5.35 17.19 -2.48
N ALA A 21 -4.43 16.42 -3.06
CA ALA A 21 -3.68 15.38 -2.35
C ALA A 21 -2.66 16.03 -1.39
N SER A 22 -2.90 15.92 -0.08
CA SER A 22 -2.11 16.62 0.95
C SER A 22 -1.03 15.76 1.58
N LEU A 23 -1.35 14.51 1.92
CA LEU A 23 -0.44 13.49 2.45
C LEU A 23 -0.58 12.20 1.64
N VAL A 24 0.53 11.76 1.04
CA VAL A 24 0.60 10.57 0.19
C VAL A 24 1.64 9.63 0.76
N ILE A 25 1.23 8.40 1.03
CA ILE A 25 2.11 7.31 1.40
C ILE A 25 2.50 6.56 0.13
N VAL A 26 3.78 6.23 0.04
CA VAL A 26 4.37 5.43 -1.04
C VAL A 26 5.29 4.38 -0.42
N CYS A 27 5.68 3.37 -1.19
CA CYS A 27 6.74 2.46 -0.76
C CYS A 27 7.67 2.18 -1.94
N ALA A 28 8.87 2.74 -1.85
CA ALA A 28 9.90 2.55 -2.85
C ALA A 28 10.23 1.05 -3.00
N PRO A 29 10.50 0.58 -4.23
CA PRO A 29 10.88 -0.80 -4.45
C PRO A 29 12.23 -1.07 -3.75
N SER A 30 12.18 -1.89 -2.69
CA SER A 30 13.33 -2.39 -1.94
C SER A 30 14.40 -2.96 -2.86
N ALA A 31 15.68 -2.90 -2.48
CA ALA A 31 16.67 -3.78 -3.10
C ALA A 31 16.38 -5.25 -2.75
N LEU A 32 16.19 -5.57 -1.46
CA LEU A 32 16.13 -6.96 -1.00
C LEU A 32 14.81 -7.67 -1.32
N SER A 33 13.67 -7.24 -0.78
CA SER A 33 12.40 -7.94 -1.01
C SER A 33 11.99 -7.99 -2.50
N LYS A 34 12.32 -6.96 -3.28
CA LYS A 34 12.05 -6.96 -4.73
C LYS A 34 13.03 -7.82 -5.51
N MET A 35 14.31 -7.87 -5.12
CA MET A 35 15.25 -8.81 -5.72
C MET A 35 14.75 -10.24 -5.54
N MET A 36 14.31 -10.60 -4.33
CA MET A 36 13.77 -11.92 -4.07
C MET A 36 12.51 -12.21 -4.90
N GLY A 37 11.56 -11.28 -4.99
CA GLY A 37 10.38 -11.44 -5.85
C GLY A 37 10.73 -11.53 -7.34
N SER A 38 11.82 -10.88 -7.79
CA SER A 38 12.27 -10.95 -9.18
C SER A 38 12.91 -12.29 -9.56
N LEU A 39 13.28 -13.13 -8.59
CA LEU A 39 13.83 -14.47 -8.84
C LEU A 39 12.77 -15.41 -9.45
N HIS A 40 11.48 -15.19 -9.14
CA HIS A 40 10.37 -15.97 -9.71
C HIS A 40 9.12 -15.09 -9.89
N PRO A 41 9.04 -14.27 -10.97
CA PRO A 41 8.01 -13.23 -11.14
C PRO A 41 6.57 -13.72 -10.96
N ALA A 42 6.18 -14.82 -11.60
CA ALA A 42 4.82 -15.36 -11.49
C ALA A 42 4.45 -15.79 -10.05
N GLY A 43 5.45 -16.28 -9.29
CA GLY A 43 5.27 -16.70 -7.89
C GLY A 43 5.23 -15.51 -6.93
N ALA A 44 5.79 -14.37 -7.33
CA ALA A 44 5.74 -13.10 -6.61
C ALA A 44 4.58 -12.19 -7.06
N LEU A 45 3.64 -12.73 -7.85
CA LEU A 45 2.49 -12.01 -8.39
C LEU A 45 2.88 -10.83 -9.30
N TYR A 46 3.94 -11.00 -10.10
CA TYR A 46 4.34 -10.05 -11.15
C TYR A 46 3.89 -10.54 -12.53
N GLU A 47 3.62 -9.60 -13.43
CA GLU A 47 3.23 -9.89 -14.81
C GLU A 47 4.43 -10.34 -15.64
N LYS A 48 5.56 -9.64 -15.47
CA LYS A 48 6.76 -9.79 -16.30
C LYS A 48 8.04 -9.70 -15.44
N PRO A 49 9.19 -10.17 -15.96
CA PRO A 49 10.48 -9.90 -15.35
C PRO A 49 10.73 -8.39 -15.17
N VAL A 50 11.37 -8.01 -14.06
CA VAL A 50 11.47 -6.60 -13.63
C VAL A 50 12.93 -6.17 -13.56
N ASN A 51 13.22 -4.98 -14.10
CA ASN A 51 14.48 -4.29 -13.83
C ASN A 51 14.30 -3.37 -12.62
N ILE A 52 14.86 -3.78 -11.47
CA ILE A 52 14.67 -3.09 -10.18
C ILE A 52 15.24 -1.67 -10.20
N ARG A 53 16.37 -1.45 -10.89
CA ARG A 53 16.96 -0.09 -11.00
C ARG A 53 16.01 0.84 -11.75
N ARG A 54 15.51 0.41 -12.92
CA ARG A 54 14.53 1.19 -13.68
C ARG A 54 13.24 1.44 -12.88
N ALA A 55 12.78 0.46 -12.12
CA ALA A 55 11.61 0.62 -11.25
C ALA A 55 11.85 1.65 -10.14
N ARG A 56 13.05 1.67 -9.53
CA ARG A 56 13.44 2.69 -8.54
C ARG A 56 13.52 4.09 -9.14
N ASP A 57 14.12 4.24 -10.32
CA ASP A 57 14.24 5.52 -11.01
C ASP A 57 12.86 6.09 -11.41
N ALA A 58 11.97 5.23 -11.92
CA ALA A 58 10.58 5.59 -12.23
C ALA A 58 9.81 5.99 -10.97
N HIS A 59 9.97 5.25 -9.86
CA HIS A 59 9.35 5.59 -8.57
C HIS A 59 9.90 6.90 -7.99
N ALA A 60 11.20 7.18 -8.11
CA ALA A 60 11.77 8.45 -7.66
C ALA A 60 11.20 9.63 -8.46
N THR A 61 11.03 9.47 -9.77
CA THR A 61 10.38 10.46 -10.65
C THR A 61 8.93 10.68 -10.23
N PHE A 62 8.20 9.60 -9.95
CA PHE A 62 6.83 9.67 -9.41
C PHE A 62 6.75 10.48 -8.11
N VAL A 63 7.62 10.18 -7.14
CA VAL A 63 7.70 10.91 -5.87
C VAL A 63 8.01 12.40 -6.08
N ALA A 64 8.90 12.72 -7.02
CA ALA A 64 9.20 14.11 -7.36
C ALA A 64 7.98 14.85 -7.93
N MET A 65 7.19 14.21 -8.80
CA MET A 65 5.96 14.78 -9.34
C MET A 65 4.93 15.08 -8.24
N LEU A 66 4.73 14.14 -7.30
CA LEU A 66 3.86 14.33 -6.14
C LEU A 66 4.28 15.54 -5.29
N ARG A 67 5.58 15.62 -4.96
CA ARG A 67 6.14 16.73 -4.15
C ARG A 67 6.02 18.07 -4.86
N ARG A 68 6.27 18.11 -6.18
CA ARG A 68 6.12 19.32 -7.00
C ARG A 68 4.69 19.85 -6.99
N LYS A 69 3.70 18.97 -6.86
CA LYS A 69 2.27 19.32 -6.73
C LYS A 69 1.85 19.65 -5.30
N GLY A 70 2.80 19.79 -4.38
CA GLY A 70 2.58 20.23 -3.01
C GLY A 70 2.29 19.11 -2.02
N ALA A 71 2.17 17.85 -2.45
CA ALA A 71 1.89 16.73 -1.57
C ALA A 71 3.06 16.42 -0.62
N LEU A 72 2.75 16.07 0.62
CA LEU A 72 3.73 15.56 1.58
C LEU A 72 3.83 14.08 1.30
N VAL A 73 4.99 13.65 0.80
CA VAL A 73 5.20 12.25 0.43
C VAL A 73 6.02 11.57 1.51
N ARG A 74 5.47 10.50 2.09
CA ARG A 74 6.11 9.69 3.12
C ARG A 74 6.32 8.27 2.60
N ASP A 75 7.55 7.78 2.66
CA ASP A 75 7.84 6.38 2.34
C ASP A 75 7.56 5.48 3.55
N VAL A 76 7.01 4.29 3.34
CA VAL A 76 6.76 3.29 4.39
C VAL A 76 8.03 3.01 5.21
N ARG A 77 9.19 2.89 4.56
CA ARG A 77 10.47 2.61 5.24
C ARG A 77 10.89 3.77 6.14
N ASP A 78 10.75 5.00 5.65
CA ASP A 78 11.06 6.22 6.41
C ASP A 78 10.13 6.36 7.62
N ILE A 79 8.85 5.99 7.47
CA ILE A 79 7.90 5.98 8.58
C ILE A 79 8.33 4.96 9.64
N LEU A 80 8.73 3.74 9.26
CA LEU A 80 9.13 2.70 10.23
C LEU A 80 10.29 3.15 11.13
N ILE A 81 11.30 3.82 10.56
CA ILE A 81 12.49 4.27 11.28
C ILE A 81 12.36 5.68 11.87
N GLU A 82 11.23 6.35 11.68
CA GLU A 82 11.04 7.72 12.18
C GLU A 82 11.15 7.75 13.72
N ARG A 83 11.92 8.73 14.23
CA ARG A 83 12.12 9.03 15.66
C ARG A 83 12.86 7.99 16.48
N ILE A 84 13.25 6.84 15.93
CA ILE A 84 13.84 5.75 16.73
C ILE A 84 15.19 6.11 17.38
N ASP A 85 15.90 7.10 16.83
CA ASP A 85 17.20 7.55 17.36
C ASP A 85 17.09 8.28 18.71
N TRP A 86 15.91 8.84 19.03
CA TRP A 86 15.69 9.61 20.26
C TRP A 86 14.45 9.17 21.05
N SER A 87 13.55 8.38 20.46
CA SER A 87 12.35 7.84 21.09
C SER A 87 12.53 6.33 21.32
N ILE A 88 12.85 5.97 22.56
CA ILE A 88 12.98 4.56 22.99
C ILE A 88 11.68 3.80 22.75
N GLY A 89 10.52 4.44 22.96
CA GLY A 89 9.22 3.82 22.69
C GLY A 89 9.03 3.46 21.21
N ASP A 90 9.43 4.35 20.30
CA ASP A 90 9.38 4.08 18.85
C ASP A 90 10.37 2.99 18.43
N ARG A 91 11.56 2.95 19.06
CA ARG A 91 12.55 1.89 18.84
C ARG A 91 12.00 0.53 19.27
N ILE A 92 11.49 0.42 20.49
CA ILE A 92 10.86 -0.81 21.03
C ILE A 92 9.68 -1.24 20.16
N ALA A 93 8.88 -0.30 19.65
CA ALA A 93 7.77 -0.61 18.76
C ALA A 93 8.25 -1.25 17.43
N LEU A 94 9.32 -0.73 16.84
CA LEU A 94 9.93 -1.30 15.63
C LEU A 94 10.53 -2.69 15.89
N GLU A 95 11.23 -2.87 17.02
CA GLU A 95 11.77 -4.17 17.44
C GLU A 95 10.67 -5.21 17.64
N ASN A 96 9.58 -4.84 18.31
CA ASN A 96 8.43 -5.73 18.49
C ASN A 96 7.78 -6.11 17.15
N LEU A 97 7.70 -5.17 16.19
CA LEU A 97 7.20 -5.49 14.85
C LEU A 97 8.15 -6.48 14.13
N ALA A 98 9.46 -6.20 14.12
CA ALA A 98 10.46 -7.12 13.56
C ALA A 98 10.42 -8.50 14.25
N PHE A 99 10.18 -8.52 15.55
CA PHE A 99 10.02 -9.75 16.33
C PHE A 99 8.82 -10.57 15.82
N THR A 100 7.71 -9.96 15.44
CA THR A 100 6.58 -10.72 14.85
C THR A 100 6.87 -11.27 13.44
N CYS A 101 7.86 -10.72 12.73
CA CYS A 101 8.20 -11.09 11.36
C CYS A 101 9.31 -12.16 11.26
N LEU A 102 10.17 -12.30 12.27
CA LEU A 102 11.25 -13.28 12.32
C LEU A 102 10.77 -14.58 12.99
N THR A 103 11.02 -15.74 12.37
CA THR A 103 10.71 -17.05 12.95
C THR A 103 11.99 -17.85 13.17
N TYR A 104 12.15 -18.48 14.33
CA TYR A 104 13.18 -19.48 14.57
C TYR A 104 12.57 -20.88 14.58
N ALA A 105 13.23 -21.80 13.90
CA ALA A 105 12.88 -23.21 13.84
C ALA A 105 14.12 -24.05 14.12
N PHE A 106 13.91 -25.28 14.60
CA PHE A 106 14.98 -26.23 14.89
C PHE A 106 14.81 -27.48 14.05
N HIS A 107 15.90 -28.01 13.53
CA HIS A 107 15.92 -29.24 12.76
C HIS A 107 17.14 -30.09 13.17
N TYR A 108 16.91 -31.38 13.42
CA TYR A 108 18.02 -32.33 13.54
C TYR A 108 18.33 -32.90 12.16
N PRO A 109 19.57 -32.80 11.66
CA PRO A 109 19.94 -33.44 10.41
C PRO A 109 19.69 -34.94 10.54
N ALA A 110 19.16 -35.57 9.49
CA ALA A 110 19.06 -37.02 9.44
C ALA A 110 20.48 -37.60 9.58
N ALA A 111 20.65 -38.62 10.41
CA ALA A 111 21.94 -39.30 10.53
C ALA A 111 22.34 -39.83 9.15
N GLU A 112 23.51 -39.41 8.66
CA GLU A 112 24.15 -40.08 7.53
C GLU A 112 24.71 -41.42 8.02
N GLU A 113 23.94 -42.49 7.88
CA GLU A 113 24.52 -43.85 7.91
C GLU A 113 25.21 -44.09 6.57
N SER A 114 26.54 -44.15 6.60
CA SER A 114 27.34 -44.62 5.48
C SER A 114 27.21 -46.15 5.39
N ASP A 115 26.28 -46.64 4.56
CA ASP A 115 26.27 -48.04 4.17
C ASP A 115 27.51 -48.33 3.30
N VAL A 116 28.19 -49.45 3.60
CA VAL A 116 29.38 -49.95 2.89
C VAL A 116 29.09 -50.32 1.41
N GLU A 117 27.86 -50.16 0.92
CA GLU A 117 27.47 -50.41 -0.46
C GLU A 117 26.58 -49.30 -1.06
N GLY A 118 27.09 -48.07 -1.17
CA GLY A 118 26.80 -47.14 -2.28
C GLY A 118 25.34 -46.81 -2.65
N LYS A 119 24.34 -47.02 -1.78
CA LYS A 119 22.95 -46.60 -2.00
C LYS A 119 22.46 -45.78 -0.81
N ALA A 120 22.56 -44.45 -0.94
CA ALA A 120 22.01 -43.53 0.04
C ALA A 120 20.47 -43.67 0.11
N SER A 121 19.97 -44.26 1.19
CA SER A 121 18.56 -44.25 1.56
C SER A 121 18.37 -43.27 2.72
N ILE A 122 17.92 -42.06 2.42
CA ILE A 122 17.57 -41.05 3.44
C ILE A 122 16.27 -41.49 4.13
N ARG A 123 16.37 -42.12 5.31
CA ARG A 123 15.26 -42.16 6.27
C ARG A 123 15.39 -40.97 7.20
N SER A 124 14.62 -39.91 6.94
CA SER A 124 14.41 -38.86 7.94
C SER A 124 13.68 -39.49 9.13
N SER A 125 14.32 -39.49 10.30
CA SER A 125 13.59 -39.64 11.56
C SER A 125 13.07 -38.25 11.93
N PRO A 126 11.76 -37.96 11.80
CA PRO A 126 11.23 -36.72 12.32
C PRO A 126 11.14 -36.88 13.85
N THR A 127 11.39 -35.81 14.61
CA THR A 127 11.10 -35.68 16.06
C THR A 127 12.14 -36.14 17.08
N SER A 128 13.34 -35.57 17.06
CA SER A 128 14.02 -35.27 18.34
C SER A 128 13.76 -33.81 18.70
N LEU A 129 13.32 -33.56 19.94
CA LEU A 129 13.16 -32.21 20.49
C LEU A 129 14.53 -31.66 20.89
N PRO A 130 14.77 -30.34 20.72
CA PRO A 130 16.02 -29.71 21.15
C PRO A 130 16.28 -29.96 22.64
N ASN A 131 17.56 -30.11 23.02
CA ASN A 131 17.91 -30.16 24.44
C ASN A 131 17.76 -28.78 25.10
N LYS A 132 17.78 -28.70 26.44
CA LYS A 132 17.57 -27.43 27.17
C LYS A 132 18.54 -26.29 26.78
N ALA A 133 19.77 -26.60 26.39
CA ALA A 133 20.73 -25.59 25.94
C ALA A 133 20.44 -25.12 24.52
N GLU A 134 19.93 -26.00 23.65
CA GLU A 134 19.50 -25.71 22.28
C GLU A 134 18.17 -24.95 22.24
N GLU A 135 17.24 -25.26 23.16
CA GLU A 135 15.96 -24.57 23.32
C GLU A 135 16.14 -23.06 23.52
N TYR A 136 17.21 -22.64 24.21
CA TYR A 136 17.52 -21.23 24.39
C TYR A 136 17.71 -20.51 23.04
N TYR A 137 18.44 -21.10 22.09
CA TYR A 137 18.79 -20.46 20.82
C TYR A 137 17.63 -20.34 19.82
N ILE A 138 16.50 -20.98 20.09
CA ILE A 138 15.24 -20.82 19.35
C ILE A 138 14.15 -20.12 20.18
N SER A 139 14.47 -19.75 21.42
CA SER A 139 13.52 -19.12 22.34
C SER A 139 13.25 -17.65 21.98
N ASP A 140 12.09 -17.18 22.43
CA ASP A 140 11.73 -15.76 22.38
C ASP A 140 12.74 -14.88 23.12
N GLN A 141 13.35 -15.38 24.21
CA GLN A 141 14.36 -14.63 24.97
C GLN A 141 15.62 -14.38 24.14
N TYR A 142 16.14 -15.40 23.47
CA TYR A 142 17.30 -15.25 22.59
C TYR A 142 16.98 -14.36 21.38
N LYS A 143 15.82 -14.57 20.78
CA LYS A 143 15.35 -13.76 19.65
C LYS A 143 15.23 -12.27 20.00
N ARG A 144 14.73 -11.93 21.19
CA ARG A 144 14.71 -10.52 21.67
C ARG A 144 16.11 -9.96 21.77
N LYS A 145 17.02 -10.68 22.43
CA LYS A 145 18.43 -10.27 22.55
C LYS A 145 19.08 -10.01 21.19
N VAL A 146 18.82 -10.87 20.20
CA VAL A 146 19.35 -10.69 18.84
C VAL A 146 18.77 -9.43 18.18
N ILE A 147 17.46 -9.19 18.30
CA ILE A 147 16.78 -8.03 17.71
C ILE A 147 17.19 -6.71 18.35
N GLU A 148 17.39 -6.68 19.67
CA GLU A 148 17.81 -5.48 20.42
C GLU A 148 19.16 -4.94 19.93
N GLU A 149 20.10 -5.84 19.56
CA GLU A 149 21.42 -5.47 19.03
C GLU A 149 21.40 -5.04 17.55
N MET A 150 20.32 -5.29 16.82
CA MET A 150 20.25 -5.00 15.39
C MET A 150 20.13 -3.49 15.11
N GLY A 151 20.76 -3.08 14.01
CA GLY A 151 20.60 -1.74 13.45
C GLY A 151 19.26 -1.54 12.76
N GLN A 152 18.86 -0.28 12.58
CA GLN A 152 17.56 0.10 12.01
C GLN A 152 17.25 -0.55 10.64
N GLN A 153 18.24 -0.64 9.76
CA GLN A 153 18.05 -1.23 8.43
C GLN A 153 17.85 -2.75 8.51
N GLN A 154 18.52 -3.43 9.45
CA GLN A 154 18.33 -4.87 9.67
C GLN A 154 16.90 -5.16 10.16
N LEU A 155 16.37 -4.34 11.06
CA LEU A 155 14.99 -4.46 11.53
C LEU A 155 13.99 -4.27 10.37
N VAL A 156 14.19 -3.25 9.53
CA VAL A 156 13.35 -3.03 8.35
C VAL A 156 13.45 -4.20 7.37
N ASP A 157 14.64 -4.73 7.12
CA ASP A 157 14.80 -5.87 6.22
C ASP A 157 14.08 -7.11 6.75
N ILE A 158 14.16 -7.40 8.05
CA ILE A 158 13.39 -8.49 8.69
C ILE A 158 11.88 -8.33 8.43
N ILE A 159 11.35 -7.13 8.62
CA ILE A 159 9.92 -6.82 8.42
C ILE A 159 9.51 -7.09 6.96
N PHE A 160 10.35 -6.71 6.00
CA PHE A 160 10.05 -6.84 4.58
C PHE A 160 10.35 -8.23 4.00
N THR A 161 11.21 -9.03 4.62
CA THR A 161 11.59 -10.37 4.11
C THR A 161 10.97 -11.53 4.87
N ASN A 162 10.40 -11.30 6.05
CA ASN A 162 9.79 -12.33 6.92
C ASN A 162 10.63 -13.62 7.00
N PRO A 163 11.87 -13.54 7.51
CA PRO A 163 12.78 -14.67 7.54
C PRO A 163 12.31 -15.76 8.52
N THR A 164 12.45 -17.01 8.11
CA THR A 164 12.48 -18.18 8.98
C THR A 164 13.90 -18.73 9.00
N VAL A 165 14.54 -18.72 10.17
CA VAL A 165 15.87 -19.27 10.39
C VAL A 165 15.72 -20.65 11.00
N THR A 166 16.13 -21.67 10.26
CA THR A 166 16.14 -23.05 10.75
C THR A 166 17.57 -23.41 11.15
N VAL A 167 17.79 -23.62 12.44
CA VAL A 167 19.09 -24.01 13.00
C VAL A 167 19.18 -25.52 13.19
N SER A 168 20.37 -26.06 12.97
CA SER A 168 20.71 -27.47 13.18
C SER A 168 22.00 -27.58 13.98
N PRO A 169 22.16 -28.56 14.90
CA PRO A 169 23.41 -28.80 15.59
C PRO A 169 24.55 -29.02 14.59
N SER A 170 25.74 -28.52 14.93
CA SER A 170 26.95 -28.74 14.17
C SER A 170 28.09 -29.13 15.10
N ALA A 171 28.77 -30.22 14.78
CA ALA A 171 30.01 -30.61 15.46
C ALA A 171 31.21 -29.73 15.05
N ARG A 172 31.01 -28.77 14.14
CA ARG A 172 32.01 -27.80 13.66
C ARG A 172 31.57 -26.37 13.99
N ASP A 173 32.52 -25.46 14.11
CA ASP A 173 32.31 -24.00 14.31
C ASP A 173 31.57 -23.63 15.61
N THR A 174 30.64 -22.66 15.58
CA THR A 174 29.92 -22.11 16.76
C THR A 174 28.82 -23.03 17.31
N GLY A 175 28.86 -24.33 17.02
CA GLY A 175 27.91 -25.33 17.51
C GLY A 175 26.60 -25.46 16.72
N PHE A 176 26.33 -24.57 15.76
CA PHE A 176 25.12 -24.60 14.93
C PHE A 176 25.42 -24.27 13.47
N THR A 177 24.62 -24.85 12.57
CA THR A 177 24.46 -24.38 11.18
C THR A 177 23.07 -23.80 11.01
N ALA A 178 22.92 -22.84 10.09
CA ALA A 178 21.64 -22.19 9.83
C ALA A 178 21.28 -22.25 8.34
N SER A 179 20.00 -22.47 8.08
CA SER A 179 19.38 -22.31 6.76
C SER A 179 18.27 -21.28 6.84
N TYR A 180 18.02 -20.59 5.74
CA TYR A 180 17.12 -19.44 5.69
C TYR A 180 16.03 -19.66 4.66
N HIS A 181 14.79 -19.46 5.09
CA HIS A 181 13.62 -19.33 4.24
C HIS A 181 13.07 -17.92 4.40
N PHE A 182 12.50 -17.35 3.34
CA PHE A 182 12.03 -15.97 3.35
C PHE A 182 10.68 -15.87 2.64
N ASP A 183 9.76 -15.12 3.25
CA ASP A 183 8.46 -14.76 2.69
C ASP A 183 8.42 -13.25 2.39
N PRO A 184 9.10 -12.78 1.33
CA PRO A 184 9.24 -11.35 1.07
C PRO A 184 7.92 -10.70 0.68
N LEU A 185 7.68 -9.50 1.23
CA LEU A 185 6.55 -8.64 0.89
C LEU A 185 6.79 -7.96 -0.45
N SER A 186 6.60 -8.74 -1.50
CA SER A 186 6.90 -8.35 -2.87
C SER A 186 5.88 -7.33 -3.40
N ASN A 187 4.66 -7.25 -2.88
CA ASN A 187 3.62 -6.36 -3.42
C ASN A 187 3.38 -5.10 -2.56
N ILE A 188 4.06 -4.93 -1.43
CA ILE A 188 3.89 -3.77 -0.51
C ILE A 188 4.14 -2.40 -1.17
N MET A 189 4.83 -2.36 -2.33
CA MET A 189 4.94 -1.12 -3.12
C MET A 189 3.58 -0.59 -3.59
N PHE A 190 2.60 -1.48 -3.78
CA PHE A 190 1.23 -1.14 -4.11
C PHE A 190 0.47 -0.89 -2.81
N VAL A 191 0.77 0.27 -2.23
CA VAL A 191 0.24 0.71 -0.93
C VAL A 191 -1.25 1.04 -0.98
N ARG A 192 -1.91 1.00 -2.14
CA ARG A 192 -3.35 1.26 -2.28
C ARG A 192 -4.22 0.18 -1.66
N ASP A 193 -3.80 -1.09 -1.70
CA ASP A 193 -4.72 -2.21 -1.49
C ASP A 193 -5.02 -2.50 -0.02
N GLN A 194 -4.08 -2.19 0.88
CA GLN A 194 -4.07 -2.66 2.28
C GLN A 194 -5.12 -1.98 3.16
N GLN A 195 -5.72 -0.87 2.70
CA GLN A 195 -6.71 -0.10 3.44
C GLN A 195 -7.62 0.70 2.50
N ILE A 196 -8.71 1.22 3.05
CA ILE A 196 -9.49 2.30 2.44
C ILE A 196 -9.44 3.52 3.36
N THR A 197 -9.46 4.72 2.76
CA THR A 197 -9.58 5.97 3.52
C THR A 197 -10.95 6.57 3.27
N THR A 198 -11.88 6.35 4.21
CA THR A 198 -13.25 6.86 4.13
C THR A 198 -13.32 8.29 4.64
N ARG A 199 -14.52 8.89 4.67
CA ARG A 199 -14.68 10.22 5.29
C ARG A 199 -14.48 10.19 6.81
N LYS A 200 -14.75 9.06 7.47
CA LYS A 200 -14.64 8.92 8.92
C LYS A 200 -13.23 8.56 9.39
N GLY A 201 -12.43 7.93 8.54
CA GLY A 201 -11.08 7.49 8.89
C GLY A 201 -10.59 6.34 8.02
N ILE A 202 -9.50 5.71 8.45
CA ILE A 202 -8.89 4.58 7.74
C ILE A 202 -9.54 3.28 8.21
N VAL A 203 -9.99 2.45 7.27
CA VAL A 203 -10.40 1.08 7.55
C VAL A 203 -9.37 0.13 6.94
N MET A 204 -8.76 -0.70 7.79
CA MET A 204 -7.79 -1.69 7.32
C MET A 204 -8.51 -2.81 6.57
N ALA A 205 -8.01 -3.13 5.38
CA ALA A 205 -8.62 -4.09 4.49
C ALA A 205 -8.31 -5.53 4.91
N ARG A 206 -8.94 -6.49 4.24
CA ARG A 206 -8.63 -7.91 4.36
C ARG A 206 -8.44 -8.47 2.97
N LEU A 207 -7.18 -8.50 2.54
CA LEU A 207 -6.82 -8.84 1.15
C LEU A 207 -7.27 -10.25 0.79
N SER A 208 -7.47 -10.54 -0.50
CA SER A 208 -7.87 -11.90 -0.89
C SER A 208 -6.70 -12.89 -0.80
N SER A 209 -5.48 -12.43 -1.10
CA SER A 209 -4.26 -13.23 -1.03
C SER A 209 -3.75 -13.34 0.41
N LYS A 210 -3.51 -14.57 0.86
CA LYS A 210 -2.90 -14.85 2.17
C LYS A 210 -1.47 -14.30 2.28
N GLN A 211 -0.70 -14.37 1.19
CA GLN A 211 0.70 -13.90 1.15
C GLN A 211 0.83 -12.40 1.41
N ARG A 212 -0.20 -11.61 1.06
CA ARG A 212 -0.20 -10.15 1.24
C ARG A 212 -0.78 -9.68 2.57
N GLN A 213 -1.32 -10.58 3.42
CA GLN A 213 -1.99 -10.16 4.66
C GLN A 213 -1.07 -9.37 5.60
N LYS A 214 0.21 -9.77 5.68
CA LYS A 214 1.20 -9.08 6.52
C LYS A 214 1.48 -7.64 6.08
N GLU A 215 1.22 -7.31 4.80
CA GLU A 215 1.32 -5.93 4.30
C GLU A 215 0.33 -5.02 5.04
N VAL A 216 -0.86 -5.53 5.38
CA VAL A 216 -1.90 -4.78 6.11
C VAL A 216 -1.41 -4.40 7.50
N ASP A 217 -0.73 -5.31 8.21
CA ASP A 217 -0.25 -5.06 9.57
C ASP A 217 0.86 -3.99 9.60
N ILE A 218 1.73 -3.99 8.59
CA ILE A 218 2.78 -2.97 8.45
C ILE A 218 2.18 -1.60 8.13
N MET A 219 1.20 -1.54 7.24
CA MET A 219 0.52 -0.28 6.93
C MET A 219 -0.25 0.24 8.15
N GLU A 220 -0.93 -0.63 8.89
CA GLU A 220 -1.61 -0.25 10.15
C GLU A 220 -0.63 0.31 11.18
N PHE A 221 0.54 -0.33 11.34
CA PHE A 221 1.61 0.17 12.20
C PHE A 221 2.06 1.57 11.77
N CYS A 222 2.29 1.78 10.48
CA CYS A 222 2.69 3.08 9.93
C CYS A 222 1.63 4.16 10.19
N PHE A 223 0.35 3.86 9.96
CA PHE A 223 -0.72 4.81 10.22
C PHE A 223 -0.84 5.18 11.69
N LYS A 224 -0.77 4.20 12.60
CA LYS A 224 -0.77 4.46 14.05
C LYS A 224 0.44 5.29 14.48
N LYS A 225 1.62 5.00 13.95
CA LYS A 225 2.86 5.75 14.25
C LYS A 225 2.78 7.21 13.79
N LEU A 226 2.11 7.46 12.67
CA LEU A 226 1.80 8.80 12.16
C LEU A 226 0.63 9.49 12.89
N GLY A 227 -0.02 8.82 13.85
CA GLY A 227 -1.18 9.37 14.57
C GLY A 227 -2.45 9.46 13.72
N LEU A 228 -2.56 8.67 12.64
CA LEU A 228 -3.74 8.64 11.77
C LEU A 228 -4.84 7.75 12.38
N ASN A 229 -6.10 8.17 12.28
CA ASN A 229 -7.25 7.48 12.87
C ASN A 229 -7.61 6.22 12.06
N VAL A 230 -7.23 5.06 12.58
CA VAL A 230 -7.70 3.76 12.11
C VAL A 230 -8.99 3.43 12.87
N ILE A 231 -10.11 3.42 12.16
CA ILE A 231 -11.46 3.31 12.75
C ILE A 231 -12.07 1.91 12.67
N GLY A 232 -11.45 1.00 11.93
CA GLY A 232 -11.95 -0.35 11.78
C GLY A 232 -11.02 -1.26 10.99
N ARG A 233 -11.33 -2.56 11.00
CA ARG A 233 -10.63 -3.59 10.24
C ARG A 233 -11.64 -4.61 9.73
N ILE A 234 -11.59 -4.93 8.44
CA ILE A 234 -12.50 -5.90 7.83
C ILE A 234 -12.29 -7.29 8.48
N PRO A 235 -13.31 -7.88 9.13
CA PRO A 235 -13.17 -9.17 9.79
C PRO A 235 -13.32 -10.34 8.80
N CYS A 236 -12.83 -11.51 9.19
CA CYS A 236 -13.17 -12.77 8.52
C CYS A 236 -14.69 -13.02 8.60
N PRO A 237 -15.36 -13.51 7.54
CA PRO A 237 -14.80 -13.97 6.25
C PRO A 237 -14.80 -12.90 5.14
N GLY A 238 -15.08 -11.62 5.45
CA GLY A 238 -15.12 -10.55 4.45
C GLY A 238 -13.76 -10.32 3.79
N ARG A 239 -13.78 -9.95 2.51
CA ARG A 239 -12.58 -9.58 1.76
C ARG A 239 -12.76 -8.23 1.10
N MET A 240 -11.72 -7.42 1.14
CA MET A 240 -11.68 -6.11 0.52
C MET A 240 -10.24 -5.73 0.20
N GLU A 241 -10.05 -5.02 -0.91
CA GLU A 241 -8.81 -4.35 -1.28
C GLU A 241 -9.11 -2.90 -1.66
N GLY A 242 -8.20 -1.98 -1.37
CA GLY A 242 -8.43 -0.54 -1.53
C GLY A 242 -8.57 -0.06 -2.97
N GLY A 243 -8.09 -0.81 -3.97
CA GLY A 243 -8.33 -0.53 -5.39
C GLY A 243 -9.81 -0.60 -5.81
N ASP A 244 -10.67 -1.17 -4.97
CA ASP A 244 -12.12 -1.20 -5.19
C ASP A 244 -12.86 -0.01 -4.55
N PHE A 245 -12.19 0.90 -3.83
CA PHE A 245 -12.86 1.98 -3.10
C PHE A 245 -12.55 3.36 -3.68
N PHE A 246 -13.59 4.15 -3.92
CA PHE A 246 -13.48 5.54 -4.37
C PHE A 246 -14.34 6.47 -3.51
N PRO A 247 -13.73 7.48 -2.86
CA PRO A 247 -14.46 8.62 -2.32
C PRO A 247 -14.88 9.55 -3.48
N ALA A 248 -16.19 9.70 -3.70
CA ALA A 248 -16.78 10.39 -4.85
C ALA A 248 -17.58 11.63 -4.41
N GLY A 249 -16.99 12.43 -3.53
CA GLY A 249 -17.59 13.65 -2.98
C GLY A 249 -18.23 13.45 -1.63
N GLU A 250 -18.88 14.50 -1.12
CA GLU A 250 -19.42 14.49 0.25
C GLU A 250 -20.51 13.45 0.49
N LYS A 251 -21.19 13.03 -0.58
CA LYS A 251 -22.41 12.24 -0.51
C LYS A 251 -22.26 10.81 -0.99
N LEU A 252 -21.22 10.47 -1.74
CA LEU A 252 -21.13 9.18 -2.43
C LEU A 252 -19.81 8.48 -2.17
N SER A 253 -19.90 7.23 -1.71
CA SER A 253 -18.81 6.26 -1.77
C SER A 253 -19.10 5.25 -2.87
N ILE A 254 -18.13 4.93 -3.71
CA ILE A 254 -18.24 3.88 -4.74
C ILE A 254 -17.36 2.70 -4.31
N ILE A 255 -17.92 1.49 -4.32
CA ILE A 255 -17.26 0.28 -3.87
C ILE A 255 -17.42 -0.83 -4.90
N GLY A 256 -16.31 -1.31 -5.45
CA GLY A 256 -16.23 -2.50 -6.30
C GLY A 256 -16.42 -3.79 -5.51
N THR A 257 -17.12 -4.75 -6.12
CA THR A 257 -17.18 -6.14 -5.65
C THR A 257 -16.90 -7.08 -6.81
N GLY A 258 -16.09 -8.11 -6.59
CA GLY A 258 -15.53 -8.93 -7.66
C GLY A 258 -14.57 -10.00 -7.13
N PRO A 259 -13.44 -10.26 -7.82
CA PRO A 259 -12.48 -11.28 -7.40
C PRO A 259 -11.80 -11.00 -6.06
N ARG A 260 -11.58 -9.72 -5.72
CA ARG A 260 -10.77 -9.26 -4.58
C ARG A 260 -11.60 -8.75 -3.40
N SER A 261 -12.67 -8.02 -3.69
CA SER A 261 -13.62 -7.51 -2.68
C SER A 261 -14.98 -8.18 -2.77
N ASP A 262 -15.62 -8.45 -1.64
CA ASP A 262 -16.93 -9.12 -1.57
C ASP A 262 -18.00 -8.36 -0.78
N LEU A 263 -19.26 -8.73 -1.01
CA LEU A 263 -20.41 -8.11 -0.35
C LEU A 263 -20.39 -8.29 1.18
N THR A 264 -19.68 -9.28 1.72
CA THR A 264 -19.58 -9.47 3.17
C THR A 264 -18.80 -8.33 3.80
N ALA A 265 -17.67 -7.93 3.20
CA ALA A 265 -16.93 -6.75 3.65
C ALA A 265 -17.74 -5.46 3.51
N VAL A 266 -18.45 -5.29 2.39
CA VAL A 266 -19.29 -4.09 2.19
C VAL A 266 -20.41 -4.02 3.23
N LYS A 267 -21.09 -5.13 3.52
CA LYS A 267 -22.13 -5.18 4.56
C LYS A 267 -21.57 -4.83 5.94
N TYR A 268 -20.34 -5.24 6.25
CA TYR A 268 -19.67 -4.84 7.49
C TYR A 268 -19.46 -3.32 7.54
N LEU A 269 -18.96 -2.70 6.45
CA LEU A 269 -18.79 -1.25 6.37
C LEU A 269 -20.10 -0.46 6.58
N LEU A 270 -21.19 -0.95 5.98
CA LEU A 270 -22.52 -0.35 6.13
C LEU A 270 -23.08 -0.54 7.54
N LYS A 271 -22.95 -1.74 8.09
CA LYS A 271 -23.45 -2.10 9.43
C LYS A 271 -22.77 -1.28 10.54
N GLU A 272 -21.45 -1.18 10.46
CA GLU A 272 -20.63 -0.44 11.44
C GLU A 272 -20.56 1.06 11.13
N ASP A 273 -21.23 1.53 10.07
CA ASP A 273 -21.30 2.94 9.68
C ASP A 273 -19.88 3.56 9.56
N LEU A 274 -19.00 2.93 8.78
CA LEU A 274 -17.59 3.32 8.67
C LEU A 274 -17.28 4.27 7.50
N LEU A 275 -18.25 4.53 6.62
CA LEU A 275 -18.03 5.29 5.37
C LEU A 275 -18.19 6.80 5.55
N GLY A 276 -19.26 7.23 6.24
CA GLY A 276 -19.58 8.65 6.44
C GLY A 276 -20.20 9.36 5.23
N THR A 277 -20.70 8.63 4.24
CA THR A 277 -21.44 9.18 3.10
C THR A 277 -22.92 8.84 3.16
N GLU A 278 -23.75 9.73 2.61
CA GLU A 278 -25.22 9.55 2.49
C GLU A 278 -25.57 8.39 1.57
N ARG A 279 -24.73 8.11 0.56
CA ARG A 279 -24.97 7.11 -0.49
C ARG A 279 -23.76 6.21 -0.66
N VAL A 280 -24.03 4.96 -1.01
CA VAL A 280 -23.03 3.95 -1.32
C VAL A 280 -23.43 3.21 -2.58
N ALA A 281 -22.63 3.33 -3.62
CA ALA A 281 -22.79 2.61 -4.89
C ALA A 281 -21.92 1.36 -4.87
N ILE A 282 -22.56 0.19 -4.85
CA ILE A 282 -21.86 -1.10 -4.93
C ILE A 282 -21.81 -1.52 -6.40
N VAL A 283 -20.63 -1.41 -7.02
CA VAL A 283 -20.38 -1.79 -8.42
C VAL A 283 -19.98 -3.26 -8.48
N LYS A 284 -20.78 -4.08 -9.16
CA LYS A 284 -20.61 -5.55 -9.16
C LYS A 284 -19.97 -6.04 -10.45
N ASP A 285 -18.78 -6.60 -10.34
CA ASP A 285 -18.14 -7.42 -11.38
C ASP A 285 -18.62 -8.88 -11.25
N GLN A 286 -19.71 -9.18 -11.96
CA GLN A 286 -20.34 -10.50 -11.97
C GLN A 286 -20.01 -11.33 -13.20
N PHE A 287 -19.71 -10.68 -14.33
CA PHE A 287 -19.62 -11.33 -15.63
C PHE A 287 -18.19 -11.61 -16.08
N GLU A 288 -17.21 -10.81 -15.65
CA GLU A 288 -15.85 -10.90 -16.17
C GLU A 288 -14.90 -11.59 -15.19
N ARG A 289 -14.74 -11.05 -13.97
CA ARG A 289 -13.93 -11.64 -12.90
C ARG A 289 -12.51 -12.08 -13.32
N ARG A 290 -11.83 -11.25 -14.11
CA ARG A 290 -10.46 -11.52 -14.60
C ARG A 290 -9.39 -10.91 -13.70
N GLN A 291 -8.22 -11.54 -13.64
CA GLN A 291 -7.08 -11.07 -12.86
C GLN A 291 -6.53 -9.71 -13.37
N GLU A 292 -6.57 -9.46 -14.68
CA GLU A 292 -6.14 -8.19 -15.29
C GLU A 292 -7.06 -7.00 -14.94
N ARG A 293 -8.27 -7.30 -14.47
CA ARG A 293 -9.33 -6.35 -14.14
C ARG A 293 -9.80 -6.53 -12.69
N MET A 294 -8.85 -6.92 -11.83
CA MET A 294 -9.13 -7.44 -10.47
C MET A 294 -9.78 -6.42 -9.53
N HIS A 295 -9.58 -5.13 -9.79
CA HIS A 295 -10.11 -4.01 -9.01
C HIS A 295 -10.87 -3.01 -9.88
N LEU A 296 -11.75 -2.23 -9.26
CA LEU A 296 -12.46 -1.14 -9.94
C LEU A 296 -11.51 -0.10 -10.53
N ASP A 297 -10.41 0.24 -9.85
CA ASP A 297 -9.42 1.22 -10.32
C ASP A 297 -8.60 0.80 -11.55
N THR A 298 -8.76 -0.45 -12.00
CA THR A 298 -8.14 -0.96 -13.23
C THR A 298 -9.02 -0.75 -14.46
N VAL A 299 -10.30 -0.42 -14.27
CA VAL A 299 -11.27 -0.22 -15.36
C VAL A 299 -12.05 1.09 -15.26
N PHE A 300 -11.95 1.80 -14.14
CA PHE A 300 -12.68 3.04 -13.87
C PHE A 300 -11.85 3.97 -12.97
N ASN A 301 -11.93 5.29 -13.17
CA ASN A 301 -11.29 6.25 -12.26
C ASN A 301 -11.92 7.66 -12.37
N LEU A 302 -11.83 8.44 -11.29
CA LEU A 302 -12.38 9.80 -11.19
C LEU A 302 -11.32 10.85 -11.59
N LEU A 303 -11.62 11.64 -12.61
CA LEU A 303 -10.72 12.68 -13.12
C LEU A 303 -11.01 14.07 -12.55
N SER A 304 -12.29 14.39 -12.36
CA SER A 304 -12.78 15.65 -11.79
C SER A 304 -14.06 15.38 -10.98
N ASN A 305 -14.76 16.45 -10.59
CA ASN A 305 -16.05 16.37 -9.90
C ASN A 305 -17.18 15.78 -10.78
N ASP A 306 -16.98 15.77 -12.10
CA ASP A 306 -18.00 15.47 -13.11
C ASP A 306 -17.43 14.72 -14.32
N CYS A 307 -16.19 14.25 -14.26
CA CYS A 307 -15.56 13.50 -15.35
C CYS A 307 -14.83 12.27 -14.81
N CYS A 308 -14.99 11.14 -15.52
CA CYS A 308 -14.35 9.88 -15.20
C CYS A 308 -13.85 9.18 -16.46
N VAL A 309 -12.89 8.28 -16.29
CA VAL A 309 -12.52 7.28 -17.30
C VAL A 309 -13.22 5.97 -17.01
N MET A 310 -13.58 5.26 -18.06
CA MET A 310 -14.20 3.94 -17.96
C MET A 310 -13.77 3.07 -19.13
N LEU A 311 -13.51 1.79 -18.88
CA LEU A 311 -13.24 0.81 -19.93
C LEU A 311 -14.43 0.75 -20.89
N GLU A 312 -14.16 0.93 -22.17
CA GLU A 312 -15.17 1.01 -23.23
C GLU A 312 -16.01 -0.27 -23.31
N GLU A 313 -15.37 -1.44 -23.17
CA GLU A 313 -16.02 -2.74 -23.30
C GLU A 313 -17.17 -2.96 -22.31
N MET A 314 -17.14 -2.33 -21.13
CA MET A 314 -18.16 -2.49 -20.08
C MET A 314 -19.28 -1.44 -20.11
N ILE A 315 -19.24 -0.50 -21.07
CA ILE A 315 -20.24 0.57 -21.17
C ILE A 315 -21.51 0.07 -21.87
N GLY A 316 -22.66 0.36 -21.24
CA GLY A 316 -23.98 0.19 -21.83
C GLY A 316 -24.66 -1.14 -21.52
N GLU A 317 -25.99 -1.13 -21.54
CA GLU A 317 -26.84 -2.24 -21.08
C GLU A 317 -26.66 -3.53 -21.90
N LYS A 318 -26.29 -3.41 -23.17
CA LYS A 318 -26.05 -4.55 -24.07
C LYS A 318 -24.64 -5.13 -23.94
N SER A 319 -23.74 -4.49 -23.19
CA SER A 319 -22.40 -5.02 -23.03
C SER A 319 -22.42 -6.36 -22.26
N PRO A 320 -21.69 -7.37 -22.75
CA PRO A 320 -21.55 -8.65 -22.04
C PRO A 320 -20.69 -8.54 -20.78
N THR A 321 -19.85 -7.49 -20.67
CA THR A 321 -18.96 -7.23 -19.52
C THR A 321 -19.45 -6.05 -18.67
N ARG A 322 -20.68 -5.57 -18.89
CA ARG A 322 -21.29 -4.47 -18.13
C ARG A 322 -21.24 -4.72 -16.63
N ARG A 323 -21.11 -3.65 -15.84
CA ARG A 323 -21.19 -3.74 -14.37
C ARG A 323 -22.53 -3.24 -13.89
N LEU A 324 -23.04 -3.84 -12.82
CA LEU A 324 -24.33 -3.50 -12.24
C LEU A 324 -24.14 -2.85 -10.87
N VAL A 325 -24.91 -1.81 -10.58
CA VAL A 325 -24.83 -1.02 -9.36
C VAL A 325 -26.06 -1.24 -8.49
N ASP A 326 -25.80 -1.56 -7.23
CA ASP A 326 -26.79 -1.45 -6.16
C ASP A 326 -26.48 -0.19 -5.34
N GLU A 327 -27.46 0.71 -5.21
CA GLU A 327 -27.32 1.94 -4.44
C GLU A 327 -28.03 1.82 -3.10
N TYR A 328 -27.26 2.03 -2.04
CA TYR A 328 -27.77 2.16 -0.68
C TYR A 328 -27.75 3.63 -0.25
N VAL A 329 -28.78 4.05 0.48
CA VAL A 329 -28.91 5.39 1.04
C VAL A 329 -29.04 5.29 2.55
N TYR A 330 -28.34 6.18 3.25
CA TYR A 330 -28.44 6.32 4.69
C TYR A 330 -29.86 6.73 5.07
N GLU A 331 -30.43 6.12 6.11
CA GLU A 331 -31.84 6.23 6.48
C GLU A 331 -32.32 7.69 6.65
N GLY A 332 -31.49 8.57 7.23
CA GLY A 332 -31.79 10.01 7.38
C GLY A 332 -31.82 10.81 6.06
N SER A 333 -31.48 10.18 4.93
CA SER A 333 -31.37 10.79 3.60
C SER A 333 -32.27 10.10 2.56
N ARG A 334 -33.24 9.28 3.01
CA ARG A 334 -34.21 8.62 2.13
C ARG A 334 -34.92 9.67 1.25
N PRO A 335 -34.96 9.50 -0.09
CA PRO A 335 -35.80 10.34 -0.95
C PRO A 335 -37.27 10.11 -0.61
N ALA A 336 -38.08 11.18 -0.59
CA ALA A 336 -39.53 11.09 -0.29
C ALA A 336 -40.31 10.26 -1.32
N ASP A 337 -39.75 10.10 -2.51
CA ASP A 337 -40.28 9.43 -3.70
C ASP A 337 -39.48 8.16 -4.09
N GLY A 338 -38.46 7.80 -3.30
CA GLY A 338 -37.58 6.68 -3.60
C GLY A 338 -38.25 5.33 -3.30
N ALA A 339 -38.12 4.38 -4.23
CA ALA A 339 -38.53 3.00 -3.98
C ALA A 339 -37.69 2.41 -2.84
N ASP A 340 -38.32 2.14 -1.69
CA ASP A 340 -37.72 1.29 -0.67
C ASP A 340 -37.81 -0.16 -1.15
N LEU A 341 -36.67 -0.75 -1.49
CA LEU A 341 -36.61 -2.14 -1.95
C LEU A 341 -36.53 -3.14 -0.78
N GLY A 342 -36.70 -2.65 0.47
CA GLY A 342 -36.88 -3.44 1.68
C GLY A 342 -35.63 -4.17 2.19
N LEU A 343 -34.45 -3.90 1.61
CA LEU A 343 -33.20 -4.51 2.04
C LEU A 343 -32.35 -3.51 2.83
N GLU A 344 -32.38 -3.67 4.16
CA GLU A 344 -31.65 -2.83 5.10
C GLU A 344 -30.37 -3.52 5.60
N VAL A 345 -29.28 -2.75 5.70
CA VAL A 345 -28.01 -3.18 6.28
C VAL A 345 -27.49 -2.08 7.19
N GLY A 346 -27.57 -2.29 8.50
CA GLY A 346 -27.29 -1.22 9.46
C GLY A 346 -28.25 -0.06 9.28
N LYS A 347 -27.72 1.14 9.05
CA LYS A 347 -28.51 2.37 8.81
C LYS A 347 -28.72 2.68 7.33
N TYR A 348 -28.45 1.73 6.45
CA TYR A 348 -28.49 1.92 5.00
C TYR A 348 -29.57 1.07 4.38
N VAL A 349 -30.34 1.66 3.46
CA VAL A 349 -31.45 1.02 2.75
C VAL A 349 -31.18 1.00 1.25
N LEU A 350 -31.41 -0.15 0.62
CA LEU A 350 -31.31 -0.29 -0.83
C LEU A 350 -32.43 0.48 -1.54
N VAL A 351 -32.07 1.42 -2.41
CA VAL A 351 -33.02 2.28 -3.15
C VAL A 351 -32.96 2.10 -4.67
N ARG A 352 -31.84 1.63 -5.21
CA ARG A 352 -31.71 1.26 -6.63
C ARG A 352 -30.98 -0.07 -6.73
N ARG A 353 -31.43 -0.95 -7.61
CA ARG A 353 -30.85 -2.28 -7.78
C ARG A 353 -30.54 -2.55 -9.24
N ASN A 354 -29.39 -3.16 -9.51
CA ASN A 354 -28.96 -3.58 -10.83
C ASN A 354 -29.00 -2.48 -11.91
N VAL A 355 -28.66 -1.25 -11.55
CA VAL A 355 -28.51 -0.16 -12.54
C VAL A 355 -27.23 -0.39 -13.32
N GLU A 356 -27.24 -0.26 -14.64
CA GLU A 356 -26.01 -0.33 -15.42
C GLU A 356 -25.04 0.78 -15.01
N PHE A 357 -23.75 0.47 -14.83
CA PHE A 357 -22.81 1.38 -14.18
C PHE A 357 -22.52 2.65 -14.97
N SER A 358 -22.40 2.59 -16.30
CA SER A 358 -22.22 3.79 -17.11
C SER A 358 -23.44 4.71 -17.03
N GLN A 359 -24.65 4.15 -17.05
CA GLN A 359 -25.89 4.88 -16.83
C GLN A 359 -25.96 5.48 -15.42
N TYR A 360 -25.59 4.71 -14.39
CA TYR A 360 -25.55 5.20 -13.01
C TYR A 360 -24.63 6.42 -12.86
N MET A 361 -23.44 6.40 -13.48
CA MET A 361 -22.52 7.53 -13.44
C MET A 361 -23.07 8.74 -14.20
N GLN A 362 -23.71 8.53 -15.35
CA GLN A 362 -24.37 9.59 -16.12
C GLN A 362 -25.54 10.22 -15.37
N ASP A 363 -26.37 9.43 -14.69
CA ASP A 363 -27.46 9.92 -13.82
C ASP A 363 -26.93 10.81 -12.69
N ARG A 364 -25.68 10.57 -12.26
CA ARG A 364 -24.96 11.35 -11.26
C ARG A 364 -24.24 12.57 -11.85
N GLY A 365 -24.41 12.84 -13.13
CA GLY A 365 -23.85 14.01 -13.83
C GLY A 365 -22.45 13.80 -14.40
N TYR A 366 -21.87 12.61 -14.30
CA TYR A 366 -20.53 12.35 -14.82
C TYR A 366 -20.51 12.21 -16.34
N LYS A 367 -19.49 12.81 -16.95
CA LYS A 367 -19.08 12.59 -18.34
C LYS A 367 -18.03 11.50 -18.39
N ILE A 368 -18.26 10.49 -19.23
CA ILE A 368 -17.41 9.31 -19.34
C ILE A 368 -16.48 9.47 -20.54
N ILE A 369 -15.18 9.34 -20.30
CA ILE A 369 -14.15 9.19 -21.34
C ILE A 369 -13.86 7.68 -21.50
N PRO A 370 -14.26 7.06 -22.62
CA PRO A 370 -14.02 5.63 -22.83
C PRO A 370 -12.54 5.34 -23.09
N ILE A 371 -12.01 4.29 -22.45
CA ILE A 371 -10.64 3.79 -22.61
C ILE A 371 -10.69 2.40 -23.26
N SER A 372 -9.86 2.15 -24.26
CA SER A 372 -9.89 0.86 -24.98
C SER A 372 -9.34 -0.30 -24.13
N GLY A 373 -9.66 -1.55 -24.51
CA GLY A 373 -9.09 -2.73 -23.86
C GLY A 373 -7.55 -2.77 -23.91
N GLU A 374 -6.95 -2.35 -25.03
CA GLU A 374 -5.49 -2.30 -25.19
C GLU A 374 -4.82 -1.26 -24.28
N GLU A 375 -5.46 -0.10 -24.13
CA GLU A 375 -5.04 0.96 -23.21
C GLU A 375 -5.21 0.47 -21.75
N GLN A 376 -6.30 -0.21 -21.44
CA GLN A 376 -6.59 -0.75 -20.11
C GLN A 376 -5.57 -1.79 -19.66
N LEU A 377 -5.15 -2.73 -20.53
CA LEU A 377 -4.11 -3.71 -20.23
C LEU A 377 -2.74 -3.07 -19.89
N LYS A 378 -2.54 -1.82 -20.31
CA LYS A 378 -1.37 -0.99 -19.97
C LYS A 378 -1.67 -0.02 -18.82
N TYR A 379 -2.71 -0.29 -18.03
CA TYR A 379 -3.16 0.50 -16.90
C TYR A 379 -3.65 1.91 -17.28
N GLY A 380 -4.22 2.08 -18.48
CA GLY A 380 -4.76 3.36 -18.97
C GLY A 380 -5.82 3.97 -18.04
N CYS A 381 -6.67 3.15 -17.43
CA CYS A 381 -7.64 3.64 -16.44
C CYS A 381 -7.02 3.97 -15.07
N ASN A 382 -5.83 3.45 -14.74
CA ASN A 382 -5.22 3.57 -13.41
C ASN A 382 -4.45 4.89 -13.24
N VAL A 383 -5.15 6.00 -13.42
CA VAL A 383 -4.62 7.35 -13.25
C VAL A 383 -4.64 7.78 -11.78
N LEU A 384 -3.70 8.63 -11.38
CA LEU A 384 -3.72 9.23 -10.04
C LEU A 384 -4.18 10.68 -10.12
N ASN A 385 -5.31 10.98 -9.46
CA ASN A 385 -5.78 12.35 -9.30
C ASN A 385 -5.13 13.02 -8.08
N LEU A 386 -4.41 14.12 -8.31
CA LEU A 386 -3.75 14.94 -7.30
C LEU A 386 -4.62 16.10 -6.79
N GLY A 387 -5.83 16.20 -7.32
CA GLY A 387 -6.84 17.19 -7.01
C GLY A 387 -6.93 18.31 -8.04
N GLU A 388 -8.07 19.00 -8.04
CA GLU A 388 -8.36 20.14 -8.92
C GLU A 388 -8.17 19.81 -10.41
N GLY A 389 -8.48 18.57 -10.81
CA GLY A 389 -8.28 18.08 -12.17
C GLY A 389 -6.81 17.90 -12.56
N SER A 390 -5.86 17.87 -11.61
CA SER A 390 -4.46 17.54 -11.91
C SER A 390 -4.24 16.03 -11.81
N ILE A 391 -4.05 15.34 -12.94
CA ILE A 391 -3.88 13.88 -12.97
C ILE A 391 -2.49 13.45 -13.48
N ILE A 392 -2.03 12.28 -13.02
CA ILE A 392 -0.89 11.55 -13.59
C ILE A 392 -1.42 10.30 -14.30
N SER A 393 -1.04 10.14 -15.57
CA SER A 393 -1.30 8.94 -16.36
C SER A 393 0.02 8.26 -16.77
N ILE A 394 0.00 6.94 -16.85
CA ILE A 394 1.18 6.13 -17.24
C ILE A 394 1.07 5.53 -18.63
N GLU A 395 -0.06 5.74 -19.29
CA GLU A 395 -0.33 5.26 -20.64
C GLU A 395 -0.54 6.49 -21.55
N LYS A 396 0.31 6.62 -22.56
CA LYS A 396 0.43 7.84 -23.36
C LYS A 396 -0.79 8.09 -24.24
N SER A 397 -1.41 7.06 -24.82
CA SER A 397 -2.64 7.25 -25.61
C SER A 397 -3.81 7.72 -24.75
N THR A 398 -3.96 7.13 -23.55
CA THR A 398 -4.95 7.50 -22.55
C THR A 398 -4.73 8.94 -22.08
N ALA A 399 -3.49 9.31 -21.78
CA ALA A 399 -3.14 10.68 -21.41
C ALA A 399 -3.56 11.69 -22.48
N ARG A 400 -3.27 11.39 -23.76
CA ARG A 400 -3.68 12.23 -24.90
C ARG A 400 -5.20 12.29 -25.03
N ARG A 401 -5.88 11.15 -24.89
CA ARG A 401 -7.34 11.05 -24.98
C ARG A 401 -8.02 11.92 -23.91
N ILE A 402 -7.57 11.80 -22.65
CA ILE A 402 -8.08 12.62 -21.55
C ILE A 402 -7.82 14.11 -21.81
N ALA A 403 -6.59 14.48 -22.18
CA ALA A 403 -6.22 15.87 -22.44
C ALA A 403 -6.95 16.50 -23.63
N SER A 404 -7.35 15.70 -24.63
CA SER A 404 -8.10 16.15 -25.81
C SER A 404 -9.61 16.17 -25.62
N SER A 405 -10.12 15.60 -24.52
CA SER A 405 -11.55 15.45 -24.31
C SER A 405 -12.20 16.80 -23.98
N PRO A 406 -13.34 17.17 -24.60
CA PRO A 406 -14.08 18.38 -24.25
C PRO A 406 -14.73 18.29 -22.84
N HIS A 407 -14.67 17.13 -22.19
CA HIS A 407 -15.24 16.91 -20.87
C HIS A 407 -14.24 17.10 -19.73
N PHE A 408 -12.96 17.24 -20.03
CA PHE A 408 -11.92 17.37 -19.02
C PHE A 408 -11.13 18.67 -19.21
N HIS A 409 -11.11 19.48 -18.17
CA HIS A 409 -10.53 20.84 -18.19
C HIS A 409 -9.26 20.97 -17.33
N GLY A 410 -8.77 19.85 -16.80
CA GLY A 410 -7.63 19.80 -15.90
C GLY A 410 -6.29 19.60 -16.62
N THR A 411 -5.23 19.32 -15.84
CA THR A 411 -3.89 19.05 -16.37
C THR A 411 -3.59 17.57 -16.35
N VAL A 412 -3.09 17.03 -17.47
CA VAL A 412 -2.63 15.64 -17.58
C VAL A 412 -1.12 15.61 -17.67
N GLU A 413 -0.48 14.92 -16.73
CA GLU A 413 0.96 14.64 -16.79
C GLU A 413 1.21 13.17 -17.12
N PHE A 414 2.16 12.92 -18.02
CA PHE A 414 2.58 11.58 -18.39
C PHE A 414 3.84 11.16 -17.61
N LEU A 415 3.84 9.94 -17.10
CA LEU A 415 4.99 9.29 -16.48
C LEU A 415 5.22 7.92 -17.13
N ASP A 416 6.42 7.66 -17.66
CA ASP A 416 6.80 6.29 -18.01
C ASP A 416 7.02 5.48 -16.73
N PHE A 417 6.05 4.63 -16.42
CA PHE A 417 6.05 3.76 -15.24
C PHE A 417 6.15 2.28 -15.60
N SER A 418 6.52 1.96 -16.86
CA SER A 418 6.50 0.61 -17.43
C SER A 418 7.28 -0.44 -16.62
N ALA A 419 8.40 -0.05 -16.02
CA ALA A 419 9.20 -0.91 -15.16
C ALA A 419 8.45 -1.33 -13.88
N VAL A 420 7.56 -0.47 -13.37
CA VAL A 420 6.68 -0.78 -12.25
C VAL A 420 5.43 -1.53 -12.71
N THR A 421 4.88 -1.14 -13.85
CA THR A 421 3.71 -1.80 -14.47
C THR A 421 3.92 -3.30 -14.68
N SER A 422 5.17 -3.72 -14.93
CA SER A 422 5.56 -5.13 -15.02
C SER A 422 5.25 -5.97 -13.76
N MET A 423 4.94 -5.32 -12.63
CA MET A 423 4.53 -5.93 -11.36
C MET A 423 3.01 -5.89 -11.12
N TYR A 424 2.19 -5.69 -12.16
CA TYR A 424 0.73 -5.55 -12.09
C TYR A 424 0.21 -4.31 -11.34
N GLY A 425 0.70 -3.10 -11.65
CA GLY A 425 0.09 -1.89 -11.09
C GLY A 425 0.49 -0.57 -11.75
N GLY A 426 -0.36 0.45 -11.57
CA GLY A 426 -0.10 1.82 -12.02
C GLY A 426 0.21 2.79 -10.88
N VAL A 427 0.15 4.09 -11.17
CA VAL A 427 0.41 5.15 -10.18
C VAL A 427 -0.66 5.25 -9.10
N HIS A 428 -1.91 4.88 -9.41
CA HIS A 428 -2.97 4.82 -8.41
C HIS A 428 -2.75 3.65 -7.44
N CYS A 429 -2.33 2.50 -7.95
CA CYS A 429 -1.98 1.34 -7.11
C CYS A 429 -0.74 1.61 -6.23
N ALA A 430 0.26 2.30 -6.78
CA ALA A 430 1.53 2.60 -6.10
C ALA A 430 1.45 3.78 -5.11
N SER A 431 0.25 4.30 -4.84
CA SER A 431 0.05 5.41 -3.91
C SER A 431 -1.18 5.24 -3.05
N GLN A 432 -1.02 5.60 -1.78
CA GLN A 432 -2.12 5.80 -0.86
C GLN A 432 -2.14 7.27 -0.48
N VAL A 433 -3.02 8.03 -1.13
CA VAL A 433 -3.41 9.32 -0.55
C VAL A 433 -4.12 8.98 0.76
N VAL A 434 -3.75 9.61 1.88
CA VAL A 434 -4.42 9.39 3.19
C VAL A 434 -5.13 10.64 3.67
N LEU A 435 -4.76 11.80 3.12
CA LEU A 435 -5.43 13.08 3.38
C LEU A 435 -5.61 13.81 2.06
N ARG A 436 -6.85 14.23 1.79
CA ARG A 436 -7.18 15.14 0.71
C ARG A 436 -7.87 16.40 1.26
N GLY A 437 -7.57 17.56 0.67
CA GLY A 437 -8.08 18.87 1.10
C GLY A 437 -6.96 19.89 1.35
N ALA A 438 -7.35 21.16 1.53
CA ALA A 438 -6.40 22.24 1.81
C ALA A 438 -5.65 21.95 3.12
N ARG A 439 -4.31 22.03 3.08
CA ARG A 439 -3.54 22.07 4.32
C ARG A 439 -3.99 23.28 5.13
N SER A 440 -4.42 23.08 6.36
CA SER A 440 -4.20 24.10 7.39
C SER A 440 -2.69 24.21 7.54
N LEU A 441 -2.07 25.08 6.74
CA LEU A 441 -0.70 25.53 6.96
C LEU A 441 -0.73 26.41 8.21
N ASP A 442 -0.82 25.78 9.38
CA ASP A 442 -0.40 26.38 10.64
C ASP A 442 0.92 25.72 11.05
N VAL A 443 1.90 25.83 10.15
CA VAL A 443 3.31 25.70 10.52
C VAL A 443 3.80 27.13 10.54
N SER A 444 3.63 27.77 11.70
CA SER A 444 4.11 29.13 11.92
C SER A 444 5.56 29.25 11.47
N THR A 445 5.80 30.21 10.58
CA THR A 445 7.09 30.74 10.14
C THR A 445 7.85 31.42 11.28
N LYS A 446 8.09 30.70 12.38
CA LYS A 446 8.98 31.11 13.48
C LYS A 446 10.09 30.08 13.66
N THR A 447 10.95 29.97 12.66
CA THR A 447 12.34 29.53 12.80
C THR A 447 13.11 29.93 11.54
N ARG A 448 13.08 31.24 11.26
CA ARG A 448 14.22 31.92 10.63
C ARG A 448 14.79 32.82 11.71
N GLU A 449 16.12 32.87 11.79
CA GLU A 449 16.97 33.50 12.81
C GLU A 449 17.32 32.61 14.02
N ALA A 450 18.39 31.83 13.85
CA ALA A 450 19.54 31.74 14.78
C ALA A 450 20.39 30.51 14.42
N ALA A 451 21.22 30.66 13.39
CA ALA A 451 22.42 29.86 13.20
C ALA A 451 23.44 30.75 12.48
N GLU A 452 23.95 31.75 13.20
CA GLU A 452 25.25 32.34 12.86
C GLU A 452 26.28 31.21 12.92
N ILE A 453 26.82 30.91 11.75
CA ILE A 453 27.97 30.04 11.58
C ILE A 453 29.16 30.80 12.18
N LEU A 454 29.59 30.39 13.38
CA LEU A 454 30.92 30.73 13.89
C LEU A 454 31.96 30.07 12.98
N PRO A 455 32.89 30.83 12.36
CA PRO A 455 33.97 30.23 11.61
C PRO A 455 34.94 29.52 12.57
N LEU A 456 35.25 28.26 12.25
CA LEU A 456 36.29 27.48 12.91
C LEU A 456 37.65 28.20 12.77
N PRO A 457 38.51 28.20 13.81
CA PRO A 457 39.80 28.88 13.74
C PRO A 457 40.72 28.21 12.72
N ALA A 458 41.33 29.04 11.87
CA ALA A 458 42.35 28.63 10.91
C ALA A 458 43.57 28.06 11.66
N THR A 459 43.87 26.78 11.42
CA THR A 459 45.16 26.19 11.77
C THR A 459 46.22 26.74 10.81
N THR A 460 46.97 27.74 11.28
CA THR A 460 48.21 28.18 10.65
C THR A 460 49.26 27.08 10.81
N PHE A 461 49.56 26.37 9.73
CA PHE A 461 50.82 25.65 9.60
C PHE A 461 51.93 26.70 9.41
N THR A 462 52.71 26.94 10.45
CA THR A 462 54.00 27.63 10.34
C THR A 462 55.03 26.64 9.81
N ASP A 463 55.54 26.96 8.64
CA ASP A 463 56.65 26.30 7.94
C ASP A 463 57.95 26.80 8.57
N ASP A 464 58.45 26.11 9.60
CA ASP A 464 59.79 26.38 10.14
C ASP A 464 60.81 25.53 9.39
N GLY A 465 61.43 26.17 8.41
CA GLY A 465 62.59 25.68 7.70
C GLY A 465 63.80 25.52 8.63
N VAL A 466 64.38 24.33 8.64
CA VAL A 466 65.74 24.09 9.13
C VAL A 466 66.65 23.95 7.91
N SER A 467 67.36 25.04 7.60
CA SER A 467 68.60 25.02 6.83
C SER A 467 69.77 25.17 7.81
N GLY A 468 70.79 24.33 7.65
CA GLY A 468 71.76 24.01 8.69
C GLY A 468 72.98 24.94 8.81
N SER A 469 73.89 24.56 9.70
CA SER A 469 75.35 24.60 9.52
C SER A 469 76.07 24.25 10.82
N SER A 470 76.87 23.18 10.77
CA SER A 470 78.24 23.00 11.29
C SER A 470 78.51 21.54 11.63
#